data_AF-A0A6B3APC5-F1
#
_entry.id   AF-A0A6B3APC5-F1
#
_cell.length_a   1.000
_cell.length_b   1.000
_cell.length_c   1.000
_cell.angle_alpha   90.00
_cell.angle_beta   90.00
_cell.angle_gamma   90.00
#
_symmetry.space_group_name_H-M   'P 1'
#
loop_
_entity.id
_entity.type
_entity.pdbx_description
1 polymer ?
#
loop_
_entity_poly.entity_id
_entity_poly.type
_entity_poly.pdbx_seq_one_letter_code
_entity_poly.pdbx_strand_id
1 'polypeptide(L)' 'TWLAVARARLGAGQPADGPGVEAAVDRAHHQWGRIDDVHRARELGPELAALRTVVPGRREGALEHVRRRLARLQEVQKQG' A
#
# COMPACT_ATOMS: atom_id res chain seq x y z
N THR A 1 -4.01 7.81 8.73
CA THR A 1 -4.15 6.46 8.13
C THR A 1 -2.87 5.68 8.35
N TRP A 2 -2.86 4.37 8.13
CA TRP A 2 -1.61 3.60 8.23
C TRP A 2 -0.59 3.97 7.14
N LEU A 3 -1.03 4.44 5.96
CA LEU A 3 -0.17 5.03 4.94
C LEU A 3 0.65 6.21 5.48
N ALA A 4 -0.02 7.16 6.16
CA ALA A 4 0.65 8.31 6.76
C ALA A 4 1.65 7.91 7.86
N VAL A 5 1.33 6.88 8.67
CA VAL A 5 2.26 6.36 9.69
C VAL A 5 3.50 5.73 9.05
N ALA A 6 3.34 4.91 8.01
CA ALA A 6 4.46 4.31 7.29
C ALA A 6 5.35 5.39 6.65
N ARG A 7 4.75 6.39 6.01
CA ARG A 7 5.46 7.53 5.42
C ARG A 7 6.21 8.34 6.47
N ALA A 8 5.61 8.62 7.62
CA ALA A 8 6.25 9.37 8.69
C ALA A 8 7.47 8.63 9.25
N ARG A 9 7.40 7.29 9.39
CA ARG A 9 8.54 6.50 9.87
C ARG A 9 9.70 6.49 8.90
N LEU A 10 9.42 6.29 7.60
CA LEU A 10 10.45 6.37 6.56
C LEU A 10 11.04 7.79 6.48
N GLY A 11 10.20 8.83 6.54
CA GLY A 11 10.65 10.23 6.55
C GLY A 11 11.46 10.60 7.79
N ALA A 12 11.26 9.90 8.90
CA ALA A 12 12.08 10.03 10.12
C ALA A 12 13.38 9.21 10.06
N GLY A 13 13.72 8.59 8.93
CA GLY A 13 14.97 7.84 8.74
C GLY A 13 14.98 6.44 9.35
N GLN A 14 13.82 5.88 9.73
CA GLN A 14 13.78 4.49 10.18
C GLN A 14 14.12 3.53 9.02
N PRO A 15 14.86 2.44 9.27
CA PRO A 15 15.24 1.50 8.23
C PRO A 15 14.00 0.82 7.63
N ALA A 16 14.03 0.58 6.32
CA ALA A 16 12.91 0.00 5.57
C ALA A 16 12.57 -1.42 6.02
N ASP A 17 13.57 -2.22 6.40
CA ASP A 17 13.45 -3.54 7.01
C ASP A 17 13.20 -3.50 8.54
N GLY A 18 13.13 -2.30 9.11
CA GLY A 18 12.84 -2.10 10.53
C GLY A 18 11.43 -2.58 10.88
N PRO A 19 11.24 -3.33 11.99
CA PRO A 19 9.97 -3.97 12.31
C PRO A 19 8.81 -2.97 12.48
N GLY A 20 9.10 -1.73 12.91
CA GLY A 20 8.11 -0.67 13.01
C GLY A 20 7.63 -0.14 11.66
N VAL A 21 8.52 -0.09 10.66
CA VAL A 21 8.19 0.32 9.29
C VAL A 21 7.44 -0.80 8.59
N GLU A 22 7.93 -2.05 8.67
CA GLU A 22 7.26 -3.22 8.12
C GLU A 22 5.81 -3.33 8.63
N ALA A 23 5.62 -3.28 9.95
CA ALA A 23 4.29 -3.38 10.56
C ALA A 23 3.34 -2.25 10.13
N ALA A 24 3.86 -1.03 9.95
CA ALA A 24 3.06 0.09 9.46
C ALA A 24 2.61 -0.12 8.01
N VAL A 25 3.50 -0.60 7.14
CA VAL A 25 3.19 -0.89 5.73
C VAL A 25 2.22 -2.08 5.60
N ASP A 26 2.37 -3.13 6.42
CA ASP A 26 1.42 -4.24 6.44
C ASP A 26 0.01 -3.81 6.85
N ARG A 27 -0.10 -2.94 7.85
CA ARG A 27 -1.39 -2.36 8.25
C ARG A 27 -1.96 -1.43 7.18
N ALA A 28 -1.12 -0.66 6.49
CA ALA A 28 -1.53 0.16 5.36
C ALA A 28 -2.11 -0.69 4.23
N HIS A 29 -1.43 -1.79 3.89
CA HIS A 29 -1.89 -2.76 2.91
C HIS A 29 -3.22 -3.38 3.32
N HIS A 30 -3.33 -3.85 4.57
CA HIS A 30 -4.56 -4.44 5.08
C HIS A 30 -5.73 -3.45 5.04
N GLN A 31 -5.51 -2.21 5.48
CA GLN A 31 -6.53 -1.16 5.47
C GLN A 31 -6.98 -0.84 4.03
N TRP A 32 -6.03 -0.68 3.10
CA TRP A 32 -6.33 -0.47 1.69
C TRP A 32 -7.14 -1.62 1.09
N GLY A 33 -6.81 -2.86 1.47
CA GLY A 33 -7.52 -4.10 1.10
C GLY A 33 -9.02 -4.08 1.41
N ARG A 34 -9.43 -3.32 2.43
CA ARG A 34 -10.81 -3.26 2.94
C ARG A 34 -11.60 -2.03 2.50
N ILE A 35 -10.99 -1.15 1.69
CA ILE A 35 -11.70 0.00 1.12
C ILE A 35 -12.68 -0.52 0.06
N ASP A 36 -13.96 -0.30 0.30
CA ASP A 36 -15.06 -0.66 -0.61
C ASP A 36 -15.25 0.39 -1.72
N ASP A 37 -15.07 1.67 -1.37
CA ASP A 37 -15.13 2.76 -2.34
C ASP A 37 -14.00 2.66 -3.38
N VAL A 38 -14.38 2.36 -4.63
CA VAL A 38 -13.45 2.11 -5.73
C VAL A 38 -12.60 3.35 -6.02
N HIS A 39 -13.18 4.54 -5.96
CA HIS A 39 -12.46 5.79 -6.21
C HIS A 39 -11.36 5.98 -5.16
N ARG A 40 -11.70 5.86 -3.87
CA ARG A 40 -10.76 5.98 -2.76
C ARG A 40 -9.68 4.91 -2.77
N ALA A 41 -10.04 3.67 -3.12
CA ALA A 41 -9.06 2.59 -3.25
C ALA A 41 -8.05 2.90 -4.37
N ARG A 42 -8.48 3.51 -5.47
CA ARG A 42 -7.57 3.90 -6.55
C ARG A 42 -6.66 5.06 -6.17
N GLU A 43 -7.22 6.09 -5.53
CA GLU A 43 -6.44 7.26 -5.09
C GLU A 43 -5.28 6.87 -4.17
N LEU A 44 -5.51 5.92 -3.26
CA LEU A 44 -4.51 5.50 -2.27
C LEU A 44 -3.55 4.40 -2.76
N GLY A 45 -3.90 3.71 -3.85
CA GLY A 45 -3.14 2.57 -4.33
C GLY A 45 -1.71 2.90 -4.79
N PRO A 46 -1.47 3.97 -5.58
CA PRO A 46 -0.12 4.36 -6.00
C PRO A 46 0.81 4.64 -4.82
N GLU A 47 0.31 5.28 -3.76
CA GLU A 47 1.08 5.53 -2.54
C GLU A 47 1.45 4.21 -1.84
N LEU A 48 0.51 3.26 -1.73
CA LEU A 48 0.79 1.94 -1.18
C LEU A 48 1.80 1.16 -2.03
N ALA A 49 1.72 1.25 -3.36
CA ALA A 49 2.66 0.60 -4.27
C ALA A 49 4.08 1.17 -4.08
N ALA A 50 4.22 2.49 -3.96
CA ALA A 50 5.50 3.14 -3.68
C ALA A 50 6.09 2.67 -2.34
N LEU A 51 5.27 2.59 -1.28
CA LEU A 51 5.72 2.04 0.01
C LEU A 51 6.19 0.59 -0.12
N ARG A 52 5.50 -0.26 -0.90
CA ARG A 52 5.89 -1.67 -1.10
C ARG A 52 7.11 -1.87 -1.99
N THR A 53 7.47 -0.90 -2.81
CA THR A 53 8.76 -0.90 -3.53
C THR A 53 9.92 -0.69 -2.56
N VAL A 54 9.76 0.18 -1.57
CA VAL A 54 10.80 0.45 -0.55
C VAL A 54 10.79 -0.60 0.56
N VAL A 55 9.60 -1.06 0.95
CA VAL A 55 9.35 -1.98 2.06
C VAL A 55 8.65 -3.22 1.49
N PRO A 56 9.40 -4.15 0.87
CA PRO A 56 8.82 -5.37 0.31
C PRO A 56 8.18 -6.25 1.39
N GLY A 57 8.68 -6.14 2.63
CA GLY A 57 8.32 -6.99 3.76
C GLY A 57 8.99 -8.36 3.65
N ARG A 58 8.70 -9.24 4.62
CA ARG A 58 9.33 -10.56 4.72
C ARG A 58 8.82 -11.60 3.72
N ARG A 59 7.68 -11.35 3.08
CA ARG A 59 7.06 -12.25 2.10
C ARG A 59 6.99 -11.56 0.75
N GLU A 60 7.51 -12.21 -0.27
CA GLU A 60 7.46 -11.73 -1.65
C GLU A 60 6.01 -11.62 -2.14
N GLY A 61 5.77 -10.69 -3.07
CA GLY A 61 4.49 -10.57 -3.78
C GLY A 61 3.48 -9.57 -3.21
N ALA A 62 3.78 -8.87 -2.11
CA ALA A 62 2.89 -7.82 -1.59
C ALA A 62 2.73 -6.65 -2.58
N LEU A 63 3.83 -6.21 -3.20
CA LEU A 63 3.81 -5.20 -4.28
C LEU A 63 2.98 -5.67 -5.48
N GLU A 64 3.17 -6.91 -5.91
CA GLU A 64 2.44 -7.49 -7.03
C GLU A 64 0.93 -7.59 -6.72
N HIS A 65 0.56 -7.95 -5.50
CA HIS A 65 -0.83 -7.93 -5.06
C HIS A 65 -1.46 -6.53 -5.19
N VAL A 66 -0.72 -5.47 -4.78
CA VAL A 66 -1.17 -4.08 -4.93
C VAL A 66 -1.36 -3.72 -6.40
N ARG A 67 -0.37 -4.01 -7.25
CA ARG A 67 -0.41 -3.73 -8.71
C ARG A 67 -1.59 -4.41 -9.39
N ARG A 68 -1.79 -5.72 -9.16
CA ARG A 68 -2.91 -6.46 -9.75
C ARG A 68 -4.27 -5.93 -9.32
N ARG A 69 -4.44 -5.59 -8.04
CA ARG A 69 -5.72 -5.04 -7.57
C ARG A 69 -5.96 -3.63 -8.11
N LEU A 70 -4.93 -2.78 -8.21
CA LEU A 70 -5.03 -1.48 -8.85
C LEU A 70 -5.48 -1.57 -10.30
N ALA A 71 -4.86 -2.48 -11.08
CA ALA A 71 -5.28 -2.73 -12.46
C ALA A 71 -6.76 -3.10 -12.52
N ARG A 72 -7.25 -4.01 -11.67
CA ARG A 72 -8.68 -4.36 -11.62
C ARG A 72 -9.58 -3.18 -11.29
N LEU A 73 -9.21 -2.36 -10.30
CA LEU A 73 -9.98 -1.16 -9.93
C LEU A 73 -10.02 -0.13 -11.08
N GLN A 74 -8.96 -0.08 -11.90
CA GLN A 74 -8.89 0.77 -13.08
C GLN A 74 -9.86 0.31 -14.17
N GLU A 75 -9.95 -1.00 -14.40
CA GLU A 75 -10.87 -1.59 -15.37
C GLU A 75 -12.35 -1.43 -14.96
N VAL A 76 -12.67 -1.53 -13.66
CA VAL A 76 -14.05 -1.37 -13.17
C VAL A 76 -14.61 0.03 -13.44
N GLN A 77 -13.82 1.09 -13.29
CA GLN A 77 -14.30 2.46 -13.56
C GLN A 77 -14.56 2.73 -15.04
N LYS A 78 -13.78 2.13 -15.95
CA LYS A 78 -13.98 2.35 -17.39
C LYS A 78 -15.33 1.83 -17.89
N GLN A 79 -16.01 1.01 -17.07
CA GLN A 79 -17.27 0.35 -17.38
C GLN A 79 -18.49 0.99 -16.69
N GLY A 80 -18.30 2.01 -15.85
CA GLY A 80 -19.36 2.76 -15.15
C GLY A 80 -19.40 4.21 -15.58
#